data_AF-A0A961III2-F1
#
_entry.id   AF-A0A961III2-F1
#
_cell.length_a   1.000
_cell.length_b   1.000
_cell.length_c   1.000
_cell.angle_alpha   90.00
_cell.angle_beta   90.00
_cell.angle_gamma   90.00
#
_symmetry.space_group_name_H-M   'P 1'
#
loop_
_entity.id
_entity.type
_entity.pdbx_description
1 polymer ?
#
loop_
_entity_poly.entity_id
_entity_poly.type
_entity_poly.pdbx_seq_one_letter_code
_entity_poly.pdbx_strand_id
1 'polypeptide(L)'
;MHNQGLSSYHPPERLLLGPGPTNMDARVLAALSRPVIGHLDPSFQEFMEDLKTKLRVVFQTNNAMTLPISAPGSAGMELCLRNLLSPGDTAIICVNGVFGQRMCENVRRADAVCITVEDDWGRPIDPQKLEDTLRK
;
A
#
# COMPACT_ATOMS: atom_id res chain seq x y z
N MET A 1 -32.57 -15.93 28.54
CA MET A 1 -32.29 -15.97 27.10
C MET A 1 -31.25 -17.06 26.86
N HIS A 2 -31.64 -18.17 26.23
CA HIS A 2 -30.76 -19.29 25.95
C HIS A 2 -29.63 -18.82 25.02
N ASN A 3 -28.38 -18.92 25.49
CA ASN A 3 -27.18 -18.63 24.72
C ASN A 3 -27.08 -19.68 23.60
N GLN A 4 -27.60 -19.36 22.41
CA GLN A 4 -27.52 -20.22 21.25
C GLN A 4 -26.05 -20.34 20.82
N GLY A 5 -25.33 -21.34 21.36
CA GLY A 5 -24.23 -22.06 20.70
C GLY A 5 -23.21 -21.27 19.88
N LEU A 6 -22.89 -20.02 20.24
CA LEU A 6 -21.84 -19.26 19.56
C LEU A 6 -20.48 -19.82 20.00
N SER A 7 -19.91 -20.69 19.17
CA SER A 7 -18.53 -21.17 19.33
C SER A 7 -17.54 -20.19 18.71
N SER A 8 -16.36 -20.05 19.29
CA SER A 8 -15.26 -19.31 18.68
C SER A 8 -14.96 -19.85 17.27
N TYR A 9 -14.75 -18.94 16.33
CA TYR A 9 -14.31 -19.31 14.99
C TYR A 9 -12.83 -19.69 15.02
N HIS A 10 -12.52 -20.90 14.59
CA HIS A 10 -11.16 -21.37 14.36
C HIS A 10 -10.97 -21.56 12.86
N PRO A 11 -10.22 -20.66 12.18
CA PRO A 11 -9.98 -20.81 10.76
C PRO A 11 -9.19 -22.10 10.51
N PRO A 12 -9.46 -22.79 9.41
CA PRO A 12 -8.71 -23.99 9.08
C PRO A 12 -7.31 -23.60 8.60
N GLU A 13 -6.31 -24.42 8.90
CA GLU A 13 -4.95 -24.18 8.44
C GLU A 13 -4.86 -24.32 6.91
N ARG A 14 -4.16 -23.38 6.26
CA ARG A 14 -3.98 -23.34 4.81
C ARG A 14 -2.56 -22.92 4.49
N LEU A 15 -1.97 -23.59 3.51
CA LEU A 15 -0.77 -23.11 2.84
C LEU A 15 -1.20 -22.14 1.73
N LEU A 16 -0.82 -20.86 1.85
CA LEU A 16 -1.24 -19.79 0.96
C LEU A 16 -0.15 -19.53 -0.08
N LEU A 17 -0.31 -20.11 -1.28
CA LEU A 17 0.60 -19.96 -2.43
C LEU A 17 0.03 -19.08 -3.54
N GLY A 18 -1.03 -18.32 -3.25
CA GLY A 18 -1.67 -17.39 -4.18
C GLY A 18 -0.99 -16.01 -4.21
N PRO A 19 -1.56 -15.04 -4.94
CA PRO A 19 -1.02 -13.68 -5.06
C PRO A 19 -1.19 -12.81 -3.80
N GLY A 20 -1.69 -13.38 -2.71
CA GLY A 20 -1.90 -12.69 -1.44
C GLY A 20 -3.28 -12.98 -0.82
N PRO A 21 -3.41 -12.86 0.51
CA PRO A 21 -2.31 -12.70 1.48
C PRO A 21 -1.43 -13.96 1.58
N THR A 22 -0.29 -13.87 2.25
CA THR A 22 0.61 -15.01 2.52
C THR A 22 0.50 -15.48 3.96
N ASN A 23 0.99 -16.69 4.27
CA ASN A 23 1.15 -17.13 5.67
C ASN A 23 2.07 -16.16 6.43
N MET A 24 1.73 -15.83 7.68
CA MET A 24 2.55 -14.97 8.54
C MET A 24 3.56 -15.79 9.35
N ASP A 25 4.76 -15.26 9.55
CA ASP A 25 5.77 -15.82 10.46
C ASP A 25 5.20 -15.89 11.89
N ALA A 26 5.47 -16.99 12.60
CA ALA A 26 4.96 -17.23 13.95
C ALA A 26 5.34 -16.11 14.94
N ARG A 27 6.50 -15.46 14.75
CA ARG A 27 6.94 -14.32 15.58
C ARG A 27 6.07 -13.09 15.37
N VAL A 28 5.54 -12.88 14.16
CA VAL A 28 4.62 -11.77 13.85
C VAL A 28 3.25 -12.03 14.47
N LEU A 29 2.74 -13.26 14.36
CA LEU A 29 1.51 -13.68 15.04
C LEU A 29 1.59 -13.46 16.55
N ALA A 30 2.69 -13.89 17.18
CA ALA A 30 2.93 -13.69 18.62
C ALA A 30 3.10 -12.21 19.00
N ALA A 31 3.58 -11.36 18.09
CA ALA A 31 3.66 -9.92 18.35
C ALA A 31 2.27 -9.26 18.35
N LEU A 32 1.36 -9.70 17.48
CA LEU A 32 -0.02 -9.18 17.40
C LEU A 32 -0.86 -9.52 18.63
N SER A 33 -0.51 -10.57 19.37
CA SER A 33 -1.22 -10.96 20.61
C SER A 33 -0.75 -10.24 21.88
N ARG A 34 0.17 -9.26 21.75
CA ARG A 34 0.67 -8.49 22.90
C ARG A 34 -0.36 -7.46 23.38
N PRO A 35 -0.30 -7.02 24.66
CA PRO A 35 -1.20 -5.98 25.16
C PRO A 35 -1.12 -4.69 24.35
N VAL A 36 -2.26 -4.02 24.19
CA VAL A 36 -2.33 -2.71 23.55
C VAL A 36 -1.80 -1.62 24.49
N ILE A 37 -1.17 -0.59 23.92
CA ILE A 37 -0.71 0.61 24.61
C ILE A 37 -1.37 1.85 24.03
N GLY A 38 -1.33 2.97 24.76
CA GLY A 38 -1.92 4.23 24.30
C GLY A 38 -1.21 4.78 23.06
N HIS A 39 -1.96 5.36 22.12
CA HIS A 39 -1.41 5.91 20.87
C HIS A 39 -0.48 7.13 21.05
N LEU A 40 -0.49 7.76 22.23
CA LEU A 40 0.42 8.84 22.61
C LEU A 40 1.42 8.41 23.70
N ASP A 41 1.42 7.13 24.09
CA ASP A 41 2.35 6.60 25.08
C ASP A 41 3.80 6.81 24.60
N PRO A 42 4.73 7.30 25.45
CA PRO A 42 6.13 7.50 25.06
C PRO A 42 6.77 6.24 24.46
N SER A 43 6.44 5.05 24.99
CA SER A 43 6.96 3.79 24.45
C SER A 43 6.47 3.49 23.03
N PHE A 44 5.25 3.91 22.69
CA PHE A 44 4.74 3.81 21.32
C PHE A 44 5.46 4.79 20.38
N GLN A 45 5.76 6.01 20.84
CA GLN A 45 6.49 7.00 20.05
C GLN A 45 7.91 6.53 19.72
N GLU A 46 8.62 5.97 20.70
CA GLU A 46 9.94 5.37 20.50
C GLU A 46 9.90 4.22 19.49
N PHE A 47 8.90 3.33 19.61
CA PHE A 47 8.66 2.28 18.64
C PHE A 47 8.40 2.81 17.23
N MET A 48 7.60 3.87 17.09
CA MET A 48 7.31 4.49 15.80
C MET A 48 8.56 5.09 15.16
N GLU A 49 9.46 5.73 15.91
CA GLU A 49 10.72 6.25 15.36
C GLU A 49 11.69 5.15 14.91
N ASP A 50 11.77 4.05 15.67
CA ASP A 50 12.51 2.85 15.26
C ASP A 50 11.90 2.21 14.00
N LEU A 51 10.56 2.11 13.94
CA LEU A 51 9.86 1.60 12.77
C LEU A 51 10.13 2.44 11.51
N LYS A 52 10.10 3.78 11.61
CA LYS A 52 10.45 4.68 10.49
C LYS A 52 11.88 4.45 10.01
N THR A 53 12.81 4.17 10.91
CA THR A 53 14.20 3.84 10.57
C THR A 53 14.32 2.49 9.86
N LYS A 54 13.61 1.47 10.34
CA LYS A 54 13.55 0.16 9.67
C LYS A 54 12.91 0.25 8.28
N LEU A 55 11.85 1.05 8.12
CA LEU A 55 11.22 1.29 6.82
C LEU A 55 12.19 1.95 5.83
N ARG A 56 13.00 2.91 6.28
CA ARG A 56 14.06 3.52 5.46
C ARG A 56 15.10 2.51 4.97
N VAL A 57 15.46 1.53 5.82
CA VAL A 57 16.33 0.42 5.42
C VAL A 57 15.66 -0.45 4.36
N VAL A 58 14.39 -0.84 4.56
CA VAL A 58 13.66 -1.68 3.59
C VAL A 58 13.51 -0.99 2.24
N PHE A 59 13.18 0.31 2.23
CA PHE A 59 13.03 1.10 1.02
C PHE A 59 14.34 1.64 0.45
N GLN A 60 15.48 1.39 1.10
CA GLN A 60 16.81 1.89 0.68
C GLN A 60 16.81 3.42 0.44
N THR A 61 16.26 4.18 1.39
CA THR A 61 16.12 5.64 1.28
C THR A 61 16.53 6.37 2.55
N ASN A 62 16.97 7.62 2.40
CA ASN A 62 17.24 8.55 3.50
C ASN A 62 16.08 9.53 3.75
N ASN A 63 14.94 9.38 3.06
CA ASN A 63 13.82 10.30 3.17
C ASN A 63 13.27 10.34 4.60
N ALA A 64 13.32 11.52 5.24
CA ALA A 64 12.78 11.73 6.58
C ALA A 64 11.27 11.42 6.65
N MET A 65 10.54 11.76 5.58
CA MET A 65 9.11 11.44 5.39
C MET A 65 8.92 9.98 4.95
N THR A 66 9.30 9.05 5.82
CA THR A 66 9.03 7.61 5.67
C THR A 66 8.24 7.16 6.87
N LEU A 67 6.98 6.73 6.69
CA LEU A 67 6.07 6.36 7.78
C LEU A 67 5.10 5.24 7.35
N PRO A 68 4.60 4.44 8.30
CA PRO A 68 3.54 3.48 8.02
C PRO A 68 2.19 4.19 7.87
N ILE A 69 1.34 3.66 7.00
CA ILE A 69 -0.05 4.10 6.85
C ILE A 69 -0.96 3.02 7.43
N SER A 70 -1.90 3.42 8.29
CA SER A 70 -2.89 2.52 8.90
C SER A 70 -4.00 2.14 7.92
N ALA A 71 -3.64 1.53 6.79
CA ALA A 71 -4.56 1.13 5.74
C ALA A 71 -3.97 0.01 4.83
N PRO A 72 -4.79 -0.69 4.03
CA PRO A 72 -4.30 -1.61 3.01
C PRO A 72 -3.45 -0.91 1.94
N GLY A 73 -2.66 -1.68 1.18
CA GLY A 73 -1.75 -1.13 0.16
C GLY A 73 -2.42 -0.24 -0.90
N SER A 74 -3.67 -0.53 -1.27
CA SER A 74 -4.44 0.31 -2.22
C SER A 74 -4.71 1.72 -1.69
N ALA A 75 -4.91 1.86 -0.38
CA ALA A 75 -5.07 3.18 0.24
C ALA A 75 -3.74 3.92 0.34
N GLY A 76 -2.61 3.21 0.44
CA GLY A 76 -1.28 3.83 0.32
C GLY A 76 -1.07 4.48 -1.06
N MET A 77 -1.47 3.80 -2.13
CA MET A 77 -1.46 4.35 -3.49
C MET A 77 -2.35 5.60 -3.62
N GLU A 78 -3.58 5.53 -3.10
CA GLU A 78 -4.50 6.67 -3.10
C GLU A 78 -3.95 7.84 -2.30
N LEU A 79 -3.40 7.59 -1.11
CA LEU A 79 -2.78 8.60 -0.27
C LEU A 79 -1.67 9.36 -1.03
N CYS A 80 -0.78 8.66 -1.73
CA CYS A 80 0.27 9.29 -2.51
C CYS A 80 -0.32 10.20 -3.60
N LEU A 81 -1.23 9.70 -4.42
CA LEU A 81 -1.80 10.47 -5.54
C LEU A 81 -2.62 11.66 -5.05
N ARG A 82 -3.44 11.48 -4.00
CA ARG A 82 -4.28 12.55 -3.43
C ARG A 82 -3.48 13.67 -2.77
N ASN A 83 -2.32 13.37 -2.21
CA ASN A 83 -1.48 14.41 -1.57
C ASN A 83 -0.55 15.11 -2.55
N LEU A 84 -0.28 14.52 -3.72
CA LEU A 84 0.63 15.08 -4.72
C LEU A 84 -0.10 15.81 -5.86
N LEU A 85 -1.36 15.47 -6.14
CA LEU A 85 -2.13 16.05 -7.25
C LEU A 85 -3.18 17.04 -6.74
N SER A 86 -3.27 18.16 -7.45
CA SER A 86 -4.37 19.12 -7.37
C SER A 86 -5.30 18.98 -8.59
N PRO A 87 -6.55 19.46 -8.49
CA PRO A 87 -7.45 19.53 -9.65
C PRO A 87 -6.80 20.26 -10.83
N GLY A 88 -6.85 19.66 -12.01
CA GLY A 88 -6.24 20.18 -13.24
C GLY A 88 -4.77 19.78 -13.46
N ASP A 89 -4.07 19.23 -12.46
CA ASP A 89 -2.71 18.72 -12.65
C ASP A 89 -2.72 17.56 -13.64
N THR A 90 -1.60 17.37 -14.36
CA THR A 90 -1.44 16.26 -15.30
C THR A 90 -0.57 15.17 -14.70
N ALA A 91 -1.03 13.92 -14.74
CA ALA A 91 -0.29 12.75 -14.31
C ALA A 91 -0.23 11.70 -15.43
N ILE A 92 0.98 11.21 -15.72
CA ILE A 92 1.21 10.10 -16.63
C ILE A 92 1.23 8.80 -15.83
N ILE A 93 0.35 7.86 -16.17
CA ILE A 93 0.27 6.53 -15.54
C ILE A 93 0.68 5.47 -16.56
N CYS A 94 1.68 4.67 -16.20
CA CYS A 94 2.08 3.51 -16.99
C CYS A 94 1.19 2.31 -16.64
N VAL A 95 0.48 1.75 -17.63
CA VAL A 95 -0.52 0.69 -17.44
C VAL A 95 -0.13 -0.57 -18.20
N ASN A 96 0.23 -1.61 -17.46
CA ASN A 96 0.44 -2.98 -17.96
C ASN A 96 -0.29 -4.02 -17.11
N GLY A 97 -1.34 -3.60 -16.39
CA GLY A 97 -2.06 -4.44 -15.44
C GLY A 97 -3.10 -3.69 -14.59
N VAL A 98 -3.80 -4.43 -13.74
CA VAL A 98 -4.88 -3.92 -12.89
C VAL A 98 -4.45 -2.77 -11.96
N PHE A 99 -3.21 -2.77 -11.48
CA PHE A 99 -2.74 -1.72 -10.56
C PHE A 99 -2.54 -0.37 -11.25
N GLY A 100 -2.09 -0.35 -12.51
CA GLY A 100 -2.03 0.88 -13.30
C GLY A 100 -3.43 1.44 -13.59
N GLN A 101 -4.40 0.56 -13.87
CA GLN A 101 -5.80 0.97 -14.05
C GLN A 101 -6.37 1.61 -12.77
N ARG A 102 -6.08 1.04 -11.60
CA ARG A 102 -6.46 1.63 -10.30
C ARG A 102 -5.81 2.99 -10.05
N MET A 103 -4.54 3.16 -10.42
CA MET A 103 -3.89 4.48 -10.35
C MET A 103 -4.60 5.51 -11.23
N CYS A 104 -5.00 5.13 -12.45
CA CYS A 104 -5.76 6.02 -13.35
C CYS A 104 -7.09 6.47 -12.72
N GLU A 105 -7.82 5.56 -12.06
CA GLU A 105 -9.03 5.94 -11.34
C GLU A 105 -8.74 6.95 -10.22
N ASN A 106 -7.66 6.76 -9.47
CA ASN A 106 -7.28 7.68 -8.39
C ASN A 106 -6.90 9.08 -8.93
N VAL A 107 -6.19 9.16 -10.06
CA VAL A 107 -5.90 10.44 -10.73
C VAL A 107 -7.20 11.15 -11.13
N ARG A 108 -8.14 10.43 -11.77
CA ARG A 108 -9.43 11.02 -12.17
C ARG A 108 -10.26 11.45 -10.96
N ARG A 109 -10.25 10.68 -9.86
CA ARG A 109 -10.91 11.07 -8.59
C ARG A 109 -10.27 12.29 -7.93
N ALA A 110 -9.01 12.60 -8.28
CA ALA A 110 -8.31 13.82 -7.88
C ALA A 110 -8.62 15.03 -8.77
N ASP A 111 -9.55 14.90 -9.71
CA ASP A 111 -9.86 15.93 -10.73
C ASP A 111 -8.62 16.32 -11.56
N ALA A 112 -7.64 15.42 -11.64
CA ALA A 112 -6.42 15.57 -12.43
C ALA A 112 -6.58 14.92 -13.81
N VAL A 113 -5.81 15.42 -14.78
CA VAL A 113 -5.73 14.90 -16.14
C VAL A 113 -4.87 13.64 -16.15
N CYS A 114 -5.47 12.50 -16.47
CA CYS A 114 -4.77 11.22 -16.55
C CYS A 114 -4.36 10.92 -17.99
N ILE A 115 -3.06 10.94 -18.26
CA ILE A 115 -2.45 10.46 -19.51
C ILE A 115 -1.96 9.03 -19.26
N THR A 116 -2.20 8.11 -20.19
CA THR A 116 -1.73 6.72 -20.06
C THR A 116 -0.63 6.39 -21.05
N VAL A 117 0.31 5.57 -20.59
CA VAL A 117 1.28 4.85 -21.43
C VAL A 117 0.98 3.37 -21.25
N GLU A 118 0.58 2.69 -22.31
CA GLU A 118 0.03 1.33 -22.22
C GLU A 118 0.90 0.29 -22.95
N ASP A 119 1.05 -0.86 -22.30
CA ASP A 119 1.65 -2.07 -22.87
C ASP A 119 0.85 -3.32 -22.44
N ASP A 120 1.08 -4.43 -23.15
CA ASP A 120 0.37 -5.68 -22.91
C ASP A 120 0.55 -6.20 -21.48
N TRP A 121 -0.50 -6.83 -20.96
CA TRP A 121 -0.42 -7.51 -19.67
C TRP A 121 0.64 -8.61 -19.68
N GLY A 122 1.46 -8.65 -18.63
CA GLY A 122 2.59 -9.57 -18.55
C GLY A 122 3.83 -9.12 -19.33
N ARG A 123 3.81 -7.93 -19.95
CA ARG A 123 4.99 -7.27 -20.52
C ARG A 123 5.37 -6.05 -19.67
N PRO A 124 6.67 -5.73 -19.57
CA PRO A 124 7.10 -4.46 -19.00
C PRO A 124 6.66 -3.30 -19.89
N ILE A 125 6.49 -2.13 -19.28
CA ILE A 125 6.27 -0.87 -20.02
C ILE A 125 7.53 -0.54 -20.80
N ASP A 126 7.40 -0.15 -22.07
CA ASP A 126 8.51 0.36 -22.87
C ASP A 126 8.95 1.74 -22.35
N PRO A 127 10.18 1.89 -21.83
CA PRO A 127 10.68 3.16 -21.34
C PRO A 127 10.68 4.27 -22.41
N GLN A 128 10.86 3.92 -23.69
CA GLN A 128 10.85 4.91 -24.78
C GLN A 128 9.47 5.52 -24.96
N LYS A 129 8.40 4.73 -24.85
CA LYS A 129 7.02 5.26 -24.91
C LYS A 129 6.76 6.28 -23.79
N LEU A 130 7.28 6.00 -22.59
CA LEU A 130 7.18 6.93 -21.47
C LEU A 130 7.98 8.21 -21.74
N GLU A 131 9.21 8.10 -22.22
CA GLU A 131 10.05 9.26 -22.58
C GLU A 131 9.39 10.13 -23.66
N ASP A 132 8.87 9.51 -24.73
CA ASP A 132 8.18 10.21 -25.81
C ASP A 132 6.92 10.92 -25.32
N THR A 133 6.26 10.39 -24.30
CA THR A 133 5.08 11.01 -23.67
C THR A 133 5.46 12.18 -22.78
N LEU A 134 6.59 12.10 -22.06
CA LEU A 134 7.10 13.19 -21.20
C LEU A 134 7.56 14.43 -21.99
N ARG A 135 7.88 14.28 -23.28
CA ARG A 135 8.36 15.36 -24.15
C ARG A 135 7.25 16.14 -24.87
N LYS A 136 5.99 15.71 -24.71
CA LYS A 136 4.81 16.38 -25.28
C LYS A 136 4.22 17.37 -24.29
#